data_AF-A0A9D7Y8Z7-F1
#
_entry.id   AF-A0A9D7Y8Z7-F1
#
_cell.length_a   1.000
_cell.length_b   1.000
_cell.length_c   1.000
_cell.angle_alpha   90.00
_cell.angle_beta   90.00
_cell.angle_gamma   90.00
#
_symmetry.space_group_name_H-M   'P 1'
#
loop_
_entity.id
_entity.type
_entity.pdbx_description
1 polymer ?
#
loop_
_entity_poly.entity_id
_entity_poly.type
_entity_poly.pdbx_seq_one_letter_code
_entity_poly.pdbx_strand_id
1 'polypeptide(L)'
;MNAVAQEKARFDTRISLEQKILFEKAALLGGYRNLTDFVVATVQSKAKEIIEESEKVLISEMDKEVFFKALLHPSSPNEALKAAKEKYNNLIS
;
A
#
# COMPACT_ATOMS: atom_id res chain seq x y z
N MET A 1 20.19 -4.22 3.24
CA MET A 1 18.95 -3.75 3.90
C MET A 1 19.14 -4.01 5.38
N ASN A 2 19.42 -2.95 6.15
CA ASN A 2 19.54 -3.10 7.60
C ASN A 2 18.17 -3.56 8.11
N ALA A 3 18.12 -4.77 8.67
CA ALA A 3 17.00 -5.16 9.48
C ALA A 3 16.91 -4.12 10.60
N VAL A 4 15.93 -3.22 10.48
CA VAL A 4 15.57 -2.34 11.58
C VAL A 4 15.37 -3.29 12.75
N ALA A 5 16.19 -3.13 13.80
CA ALA A 5 15.98 -3.88 15.03
C ALA A 5 14.49 -3.80 15.36
N GLN A 6 13.88 -4.93 15.72
CA GLN A 6 12.44 -5.00 15.96
C GLN A 6 12.12 -4.23 17.26
N GLU A 7 12.20 -2.92 17.20
CA GLU A 7 11.93 -1.99 18.28
C GLU A 7 10.45 -2.14 18.63
N LYS A 8 10.20 -2.48 19.89
CA LYS A 8 8.83 -2.65 20.38
C LYS A 8 8.20 -1.26 20.53
N ALA A 9 7.19 -0.99 19.73
CA ALA A 9 6.34 0.19 19.87
C ALA A 9 5.03 -0.18 20.58
N ARG A 10 4.44 0.79 21.30
CA ARG A 10 3.16 0.63 22.00
C ARG A 10 2.05 1.33 21.25
N PHE A 11 0.90 0.67 21.14
CA PHE A 11 -0.34 1.25 20.64
C PHE A 11 -1.30 1.43 21.82
N ASP A 12 -1.61 2.68 22.16
CA ASP A 12 -2.54 3.03 23.24
C ASP A 12 -3.81 3.66 22.66
N THR A 13 -4.97 3.12 23.04
CA THR A 13 -6.26 3.66 22.62
C THR A 13 -7.30 3.50 23.72
N ARG A 14 -8.27 4.42 23.76
CA ARG A 14 -9.48 4.32 24.59
C ARG A 14 -10.66 4.04 23.66
N ILE A 15 -11.41 3.01 23.99
CA ILE A 15 -12.63 2.63 23.28
C ILE A 15 -13.84 2.77 24.21
N SER A 16 -15.02 3.00 23.64
CA SER A 16 -16.26 2.99 24.42
C SER A 16 -16.56 1.58 24.95
N LEU A 17 -17.41 1.50 25.98
CA LEU A 17 -17.89 0.21 26.49
C LEU A 17 -18.62 -0.59 25.40
N GLU A 18 -19.40 0.10 24.56
CA GLU A 18 -20.11 -0.50 23.43
C GLU A 18 -19.14 -1.13 22.42
N GLN A 19 -18.08 -0.40 22.04
CA GLN A 19 -17.04 -0.92 21.17
C GLN A 19 -16.34 -2.13 21.78
N LYS A 20 -16.02 -2.07 23.08
CA LYS A 20 -15.39 -3.19 23.79
C LYS A 20 -16.27 -4.45 23.73
N ILE A 21 -17.55 -4.34 24.05
CA ILE A 21 -18.49 -5.46 24.00
C ILE A 21 -18.60 -6.03 22.59
N LEU A 22 -18.73 -5.17 21.59
CA LEU A 22 -18.80 -5.58 20.18
C LEU A 22 -17.54 -6.34 19.76
N PHE A 23 -16.36 -5.80 20.05
CA PHE A 23 -15.09 -6.40 19.64
C PHE A 23 -14.79 -7.68 20.40
N GLU A 24 -15.15 -7.79 21.68
CA GLU A 24 -15.01 -9.04 22.45
C GLU A 24 -15.89 -10.15 21.87
N LYS A 25 -17.13 -9.82 21.48
CA LYS A 25 -18.02 -10.78 20.80
C LYS A 25 -17.44 -11.21 19.44
N ALA A 26 -16.94 -10.27 18.65
CA ALA A 26 -16.30 -10.56 17.36
C ALA A 26 -15.03 -11.42 17.53
N ALA A 27 -14.20 -11.11 18.53
CA ALA A 27 -13.00 -11.87 18.86
C ALA A 27 -13.33 -13.32 19.20
N LEU A 28 -14.36 -13.55 20.04
CA LEU A 28 -14.83 -14.89 20.40
C LEU A 28 -15.32 -15.67 19.17
N LEU A 29 -16.21 -15.07 18.37
CA LEU A 29 -16.79 -15.72 17.19
C LEU A 29 -15.75 -15.99 16.09
N GLY A 30 -14.75 -15.11 15.96
CA GLY A 30 -13.66 -15.25 15.01
C GLY A 30 -12.54 -16.19 15.45
N GLY A 31 -12.62 -16.77 16.65
CA GLY A 31 -11.61 -17.71 17.16
C GLY A 31 -10.30 -17.07 17.61
N TYR A 32 -10.32 -15.77 17.96
CA TYR A 32 -9.14 -15.05 18.44
C TYR A 32 -8.87 -15.36 19.91
N ARG A 33 -7.59 -15.33 20.32
CA ARG A 33 -7.20 -15.67 21.69
C ARG A 33 -7.70 -14.65 22.72
N ASN A 34 -7.77 -13.38 22.33
CA ASN A 34 -8.27 -12.28 23.15
C ASN A 34 -8.56 -11.04 22.28
N LEU A 35 -9.12 -10.00 22.89
CA LEU A 35 -9.45 -8.74 22.24
C LEU A 35 -8.23 -8.06 21.59
N THR A 36 -7.07 -8.07 22.26
CA THR A 36 -5.84 -7.45 21.73
C THR A 36 -5.37 -8.17 20.46
N ASP A 37 -5.36 -9.50 20.46
CA ASP A 37 -5.02 -10.34 19.31
C ASP A 37 -5.94 -10.03 18.12
N PHE A 38 -7.26 -9.94 18.38
CA PHE A 38 -8.25 -9.56 17.38
C PHE A 38 -7.99 -8.17 16.78
N VAL A 39 -7.79 -7.15 17.63
CA VAL A 39 -7.57 -5.77 17.17
C VAL A 39 -6.30 -5.66 16.34
N VAL A 40 -5.18 -6.23 16.83
CA VAL A 40 -3.89 -6.14 16.13
C VAL A 40 -3.97 -6.86 14.78
N ALA A 41 -4.50 -8.09 14.74
CA ALA A 41 -4.63 -8.85 13.50
C ALA A 41 -5.54 -8.14 12.48
N THR A 42 -6.67 -7.62 12.92
CA THR A 42 -7.64 -6.93 12.05
C THR A 42 -7.06 -5.63 11.50
N VAL A 43 -6.44 -4.81 12.35
CA VAL A 43 -5.81 -3.55 11.92
C VAL A 43 -4.65 -3.83 10.98
N GLN A 44 -3.81 -4.83 11.25
CA GLN A 44 -2.72 -5.20 10.37
C GLN A 44 -3.23 -5.67 9.00
N SER A 45 -4.28 -6.48 8.96
CA SER A 45 -4.88 -6.92 7.70
C SER A 45 -5.43 -5.74 6.90
N LYS A 46 -6.20 -4.85 7.55
CA LYS A 46 -6.81 -3.71 6.86
C LYS A 46 -5.76 -2.69 6.40
N ALA A 47 -4.71 -2.47 7.19
CA ALA A 47 -3.60 -1.61 6.80
C ALA A 47 -2.91 -2.11 5.53
N LYS A 48 -2.66 -3.43 5.42
CA LYS A 48 -2.10 -4.03 4.21
C LYS A 48 -3.00 -3.84 3.00
N GLU A 49 -4.30 -4.10 3.17
CA GLU A 49 -5.29 -3.91 2.11
C GLU A 49 -5.30 -2.47 1.59
N ILE A 50 -5.32 -1.48 2.49
CA ILE A 50 -5.31 -0.06 2.12
C ILE A 50 -4.04 0.32 1.36
N ILE A 51 -2.87 -0.10 1.86
CA ILE A 51 -1.59 0.19 1.19
C ILE A 51 -1.57 -0.46 -0.19
N GLU A 52 -1.92 -1.74 -0.28
CA GLU A 52 -1.94 -2.48 -1.54
C GLU A 52 -2.91 -1.86 -2.56
N GLU A 53 -4.09 -1.42 -2.11
CA GLU A 53 -5.06 -0.73 -2.97
C GLU A 53 -4.53 0.62 -3.44
N SER A 54 -3.83 1.37 -2.58
CA SER A 54 -3.26 2.67 -2.93
C SER A 54 -2.02 2.61 -3.83
N GLU A 55 -1.21 1.57 -3.69
CA GLU A 55 0.07 1.40 -4.42
C GLU A 55 -0.10 0.61 -5.73
N LYS A 56 -1.28 0.02 -5.97
CA LYS A 56 -1.58 -0.64 -7.25
C LYS A 56 -1.54 0.36 -8.39
N VAL A 57 -0.51 0.25 -9.21
CA VAL A 57 -0.49 0.85 -10.55
C VAL A 57 -1.29 -0.08 -11.47
N LEU A 58 -2.19 0.48 -12.29
CA LEU A 58 -3.09 -0.23 -13.23
C LEU A 58 -4.36 -0.85 -12.59
N ILE A 59 -5.09 -0.05 -11.81
CA ILE A 59 -6.36 -0.48 -11.19
C ILE A 59 -7.45 -0.68 -12.26
N SER A 60 -7.56 0.23 -13.23
CA SER A 60 -8.59 0.13 -14.26
C SER A 60 -8.15 -0.74 -15.44
N GLU A 61 -9.11 -1.40 -16.08
CA GLU A 61 -8.84 -2.20 -17.28
C GLU A 61 -8.30 -1.34 -18.43
N MET A 62 -8.73 -0.09 -18.50
CA MET A 62 -8.23 0.91 -19.45
C MET A 62 -6.75 1.23 -19.22
N ASP A 63 -6.32 1.40 -17.96
CA ASP A 63 -4.91 1.66 -17.64
C ASP A 63 -4.04 0.48 -18.04
N LYS A 64 -4.51 -0.75 -17.77
CA LYS A 64 -3.82 -1.98 -18.19
C LYS A 64 -3.69 -2.04 -19.70
N GLU A 65 -4.76 -1.78 -20.45
CA GLU A 65 -4.74 -1.82 -21.91
C GLU A 65 -3.73 -0.80 -22.46
N VAL A 66 -3.76 0.44 -21.99
CA VAL A 66 -2.81 1.49 -22.40
C VAL A 66 -1.37 1.07 -22.09
N PHE A 67 -1.13 0.56 -20.88
CA PHE A 67 0.19 0.12 -20.44
C PHE A 67 0.73 -1.06 -21.25
N PHE A 68 -0.06 -2.13 -21.41
CA PHE A 68 0.34 -3.31 -22.18
C PHE A 68 0.51 -2.99 -23.65
N LYS A 69 -0.35 -2.15 -24.23
CA LYS A 69 -0.18 -1.68 -25.62
C LYS A 69 1.13 -0.91 -25.79
N ALA A 70 1.50 -0.05 -24.84
CA ALA A 70 2.77 0.65 -24.86
C ALA A 70 3.99 -0.28 -24.71
N LEU A 71 3.88 -1.36 -23.92
CA LEU A 71 4.93 -2.39 -23.79
C LEU A 71 5.10 -3.23 -25.05
N LEU A 72 4.01 -3.68 -25.65
CA LEU A 72 4.02 -4.55 -26.84
C LEU A 72 4.31 -3.78 -28.12
N HIS A 73 3.96 -2.50 -28.17
CA HIS A 73 4.16 -1.60 -29.30
C HIS A 73 4.85 -0.32 -28.85
N PRO A 74 6.15 -0.37 -28.51
CA PRO A 74 6.88 0.80 -28.06
C PRO A 74 6.92 1.85 -29.17
N SER A 75 6.54 3.07 -28.83
CA SER A 75 6.60 4.21 -29.73
C SER A 75 7.94 4.93 -29.60
N SER A 76 8.42 5.50 -30.70
CA SER A 76 9.64 6.30 -30.70
C SER A 76 9.48 7.54 -29.79
N PRO A 77 10.55 7.99 -29.11
CA PRO A 77 10.54 9.22 -28.34
C PRO A 77 10.04 10.41 -29.17
N ASN A 78 9.14 11.21 -28.61
CA ASN A 78 8.73 12.45 -29.25
C ASN A 78 9.82 13.53 -29.15
N GLU A 79 9.67 14.62 -29.91
CA GLU A 79 10.66 15.70 -29.96
C GLU A 79 10.89 16.37 -28.60
N ALA A 80 9.85 16.47 -27.76
CA ALA A 80 9.98 17.01 -26.41
C ALA A 80 10.88 16.14 -25.50
N LEU A 81 10.73 14.81 -25.56
CA LEU A 81 11.55 13.88 -24.80
C LEU A 81 13.01 13.86 -25.30
N LYS A 82 13.22 13.95 -26.62
CA LYS A 82 14.56 14.11 -27.20
C LYS A 82 15.22 15.41 -26.72
N ALA A 83 14.51 16.53 -26.76
CA ALA A 83 15.02 17.83 -26.30
C ALA A 83 15.35 17.82 -24.79
N ALA A 84 14.51 17.16 -23.97
CA ALA A 84 14.77 17.01 -22.54
C ALA A 84 16.06 16.21 -22.26
N LYS A 85 16.32 15.15 -23.03
CA LYS A 85 17.57 14.38 -22.96
C LYS A 85 18.79 15.25 -23.31
N GLU A 86 18.73 16.02 -24.40
CA GLU A 86 19.83 16.92 -24.78
C GLU A 86 20.10 17.97 -23.70
N LYS A 87 19.04 18.55 -23.12
CA LYS A 87 19.17 19.48 -21.99
C LYS A 87 19.87 18.85 -20.78
N TYR A 88 19.51 17.61 -20.43
CA TYR A 88 20.15 16.87 -19.34
C TYR A 88 21.63 16.58 -19.62
N ASN A 89 21.98 16.15 -20.84
CA ASN A 89 23.36 15.91 -21.22
C ASN A 89 24.23 17.17 -21.09
N ASN A 90 23.70 18.32 -21.51
CA ASN A 90 24.37 19.61 -21.40
C ASN A 90 24.50 20.12 -19.96
N LEU A 91 23.69 19.62 -19.01
CA LEU A 91 23.77 19.97 -17.58
C LEU A 91 24.86 19.18 -16.84
N ILE A 92 25.25 18.01 -17.35
CA ILE A 92 26.20 17.08 -16.71
C ILE A 92 27.55 17.04 -17.44
N SER A 93 27.63 17.63 -18.64
CA SER A 93 28.88 17.86 -19.37
C SER A 93 29.53 19.17 -18.94
#